data_AF-A0AAD5PKG3-F1
#
_entry.id   AF-A0AAD5PKG3-F1
#
_cell.length_a   1.000
_cell.length_b   1.000
_cell.length_c   1.000
_cell.angle_alpha   90.00
_cell.angle_beta   90.00
_cell.angle_gamma   90.00
#
_symmetry.space_group_name_H-M   'P 1'
#
loop_
_entity.id
_entity.type
_entity.pdbx_description
1 polymer ?
#
loop_
_entity_poly.entity_id
_entity_poly.type
_entity_poly.pdbx_seq_one_letter_code
_entity_poly.pdbx_strand_id
1 'polypeptide(L)'
;MRNPSSRCKPLSLSRAHIQARASHEAKARGISNFKASDGWFRNWRERCSIGHSIRLFGEAADVSVAEMEPLIQTIRDKLLRYRACNVFNMDETGLFYRALPTRTYVSNEEGQRKSIRGTKALRAKDRIALVLCVNATGSCKVDPFWLAVPKIPTAFVISRLQSLM
;
A
#
# COMPACT_ATOMS: atom_id res chain seq x y z
N MET A 1 21.58 25.04 16.55
CA MET A 1 20.13 25.19 16.29
C MET A 1 19.91 25.14 14.78
N ARG A 2 19.15 24.19 14.24
CA ARG A 2 18.86 24.11 12.79
C ARG A 2 17.46 24.67 12.51
N ASN A 3 17.38 25.55 11.52
CA ASN A 3 16.19 26.26 11.04
C ASN A 3 15.07 25.27 10.59
N PRO A 4 13.81 25.41 11.07
CA PRO A 4 12.72 24.47 10.78
C PRO A 4 11.95 24.77 9.47
N SER A 5 12.43 25.66 8.59
CA SER A 5 11.71 26.07 7.38
C SER A 5 11.65 25.04 6.25
N SER A 6 12.35 23.91 6.34
CA SER A 6 12.19 22.78 5.42
C SER A 6 11.30 21.71 6.03
N ARG A 7 9.98 21.98 6.12
CA ARG A 7 9.02 20.92 6.45
C ARG A 7 8.98 19.91 5.29
N CYS A 8 9.79 18.86 5.40
CA CYS A 8 9.58 17.64 4.62
C CYS A 8 8.12 17.23 4.76
N LYS A 9 7.47 16.92 3.63
CA LYS A 9 6.09 16.42 3.60
C LYS A 9 5.97 15.26 4.61
N PRO A 10 4.93 15.22 5.45
CA PRO A 10 4.80 14.17 6.45
C PRO A 10 4.74 12.82 5.73
N LEU A 11 5.75 11.98 5.97
CA LEU A 11 5.78 10.59 5.55
C LEU A 11 5.10 9.76 6.62
N SER A 12 4.27 8.78 6.24
CA SER A 12 3.67 7.90 7.23
C SER A 12 4.75 6.98 7.75
N LEU A 13 4.96 7.05 9.07
CA LEU A 13 5.97 6.26 9.75
C LEU A 13 5.28 5.37 10.76
N SER A 14 5.55 4.08 10.66
CA SER A 14 5.16 3.12 11.69
C SER A 14 6.17 3.13 12.84
N ARG A 15 5.77 2.57 13.98
CA ARG A 15 6.66 2.39 15.14
C ARG A 15 7.95 1.66 14.73
N ALA A 16 7.81 0.61 13.93
CA ALA A 16 8.94 -0.20 13.46
C ALA A 16 9.95 0.64 12.65
N HIS A 17 9.49 1.51 11.76
CA HIS A 17 10.38 2.42 11.02
C HIS A 17 11.17 3.35 11.95
N ILE A 18 10.50 3.90 12.97
CA ILE A 18 11.13 4.81 13.93
C ILE A 18 12.14 4.06 14.81
N GLN A 19 11.78 2.89 15.33
CA GLN A 19 12.67 2.06 16.14
C GLN A 19 13.88 1.57 15.33
N ALA A 20 13.67 1.16 14.08
CA ALA A 20 14.74 0.76 13.17
C ALA A 20 15.70 1.92 12.90
N ARG A 21 15.17 3.11 12.58
CA ARG A 21 16.01 4.29 12.35
C ARG A 21 16.78 4.69 13.60
N ALA A 22 16.15 4.68 14.78
CA ALA A 22 16.83 4.98 16.02
C ALA A 22 17.97 4.00 16.33
N SER A 23 17.75 2.70 16.05
CA SER A 23 18.77 1.67 16.22
C SER A 23 19.94 1.86 15.26
N HIS A 24 19.66 2.20 14.00
CA HIS A 24 20.69 2.55 13.01
C HIS A 24 21.49 3.79 13.45
N GLU A 25 20.82 4.83 13.90
CA GLU A 25 21.42 6.08 14.38
C GLU A 25 22.29 5.88 15.65
N ALA A 26 21.90 4.98 16.54
CA ALA A 26 22.70 4.61 17.70
C ALA A 26 23.98 3.87 17.29
N LYS A 27 23.87 2.90 16.37
CA LYS A 27 25.02 2.18 15.80
C LYS A 27 25.99 3.15 15.10
N ALA A 28 25.47 4.06 14.28
CA ALA A 28 26.26 5.05 13.56
C ALA A 28 27.02 6.02 14.50
N ARG A 29 26.53 6.20 15.73
CA ARG A 29 27.19 7.01 16.78
C ARG A 29 28.01 6.18 17.77
N GLY A 30 28.19 4.87 17.54
CA GLY A 30 28.96 3.99 18.40
C GLY A 30 28.30 3.65 19.74
N ILE A 31 26.98 3.84 19.88
CA ILE A 31 26.24 3.52 21.10
C ILE A 31 25.83 2.04 21.07
N SER A 32 26.61 1.19 21.75
CA SER A 32 26.49 -0.28 21.70
C SER A 32 25.28 -0.85 22.46
N ASN A 33 24.87 -0.22 23.57
CA ASN A 33 23.82 -0.74 24.47
C ASN A 33 22.44 -0.11 24.23
N PHE A 34 22.26 0.61 23.12
CA PHE A 34 20.98 1.22 22.80
C PHE A 34 19.96 0.17 22.31
N LYS A 35 18.80 0.15 22.94
CA LYS A 35 17.64 -0.63 22.49
C LYS A 35 16.48 0.30 22.20
N ALA A 36 15.98 0.28 20.98
CA ALA A 36 14.75 0.96 20.60
C ALA A 36 13.51 0.20 21.15
N SER A 37 13.45 0.00 22.46
CA SER A 37 12.37 -0.72 23.14
C SER A 37 11.04 0.03 23.08
N ASP A 38 9.95 -0.63 23.46
CA ASP A 38 8.65 0.03 23.58
C ASP A 38 8.65 1.14 24.63
N GLY A 39 9.36 0.94 25.75
CA GLY A 39 9.55 1.96 26.78
C GLY A 39 10.32 3.17 26.26
N TRP A 40 11.40 2.95 25.53
CA TRP A 40 12.14 4.03 24.86
C TRP A 40 11.24 4.81 23.89
N PHE A 41 10.49 4.09 23.05
CA PHE A 41 9.62 4.70 22.05
C PHE A 41 8.49 5.53 22.69
N ARG A 42 7.87 5.04 23.77
CA ARG A 42 6.88 5.80 24.54
C ARG A 42 7.47 7.10 25.08
N ASN A 43 8.59 7.00 25.82
CA ASN A 43 9.20 8.16 26.45
C ASN A 43 9.74 9.15 25.41
N TRP A 44 10.25 8.67 24.27
CA TRP A 44 10.68 9.52 23.16
C TRP A 44 9.51 10.30 22.56
N ARG A 45 8.35 9.66 22.34
CA ARG A 45 7.16 10.34 21.83
C ARG A 45 6.69 11.45 22.77
N GLU A 46 6.66 11.18 24.07
CA GLU A 46 6.29 12.17 25.10
C GLU A 46 7.26 13.36 25.08
N ARG A 47 8.58 13.12 25.07
CA ARG A 47 9.59 14.19 25.00
C ARG A 47 9.51 15.03 23.72
N CYS A 48 9.08 14.43 22.61
CA CYS A 48 8.99 15.10 21.32
C CYS A 48 7.58 15.63 21.00
N SER A 49 6.63 15.58 21.94
CA SER A 49 5.24 16.00 21.74
C SER A 49 4.55 15.30 20.55
N ILE A 50 4.88 14.03 20.32
CA ILE A 50 4.32 13.18 19.28
C ILE A 50 3.15 12.38 19.87
N GLY A 51 1.96 12.59 19.32
CA GLY A 51 0.72 11.98 19.77
C GLY A 51 0.52 10.54 19.32
N HIS A 52 -0.75 10.15 19.24
CA HIS A 52 -1.15 8.80 18.86
C HIS A 52 -1.08 8.57 17.34
N SER A 53 -1.01 7.30 16.96
CA SER A 53 -1.07 6.93 15.55
C SER A 53 -2.50 7.04 15.03
N ILE A 54 -2.73 7.86 14.00
CA ILE A 54 -4.02 7.97 13.32
C ILE A 54 -4.07 7.05 12.10
N ARG A 55 -5.26 6.55 11.75
CA ARG A 55 -5.48 5.77 10.52
C ARG A 55 -5.71 6.71 9.36
N LEU A 56 -5.02 6.47 8.25
CA LEU A 56 -5.24 7.17 6.98
C LEU A 56 -6.35 6.42 6.23
N PHE A 57 -7.45 7.11 5.94
CA PHE A 57 -8.53 6.56 5.12
C PHE A 57 -8.19 6.69 3.63
N GLY A 58 -8.37 5.60 2.88
CA GLY A 58 -8.55 5.65 1.43
C GLY A 58 -10.04 5.83 1.13
N GLU A 59 -10.37 6.48 0.02
CA GLU A 59 -11.73 6.48 -0.51
C GLU A 59 -12.16 5.03 -0.76
N ALA A 60 -13.19 4.58 -0.06
CA ALA A 60 -13.93 3.38 -0.43
C ALA A 60 -15.08 3.85 -1.31
N ALA A 61 -14.97 3.60 -2.61
CA ALA A 61 -16.16 3.54 -3.46
C ALA A 61 -16.73 2.15 -3.25
N ASP A 62 -17.78 2.06 -2.43
CA ASP A 62 -18.51 0.82 -2.23
C ASP A 62 -19.61 0.79 -3.30
N VAL A 63 -19.52 -0.18 -4.22
CA VAL A 63 -20.59 -0.44 -5.18
C VAL A 63 -21.52 -1.44 -4.51
N SER A 64 -22.82 -1.14 -4.44
CA SER A 64 -23.74 -2.05 -3.78
C SER A 64 -23.85 -3.34 -4.58
N VAL A 65 -23.57 -4.47 -3.91
CA VAL A 65 -23.66 -5.80 -4.51
C VAL A 65 -25.09 -6.08 -5.00
N ALA A 66 -26.09 -5.53 -4.30
CA ALA A 66 -27.50 -5.67 -4.64
C ALA A 66 -27.86 -5.01 -5.99
N GLU A 67 -27.27 -3.87 -6.34
CA GLU A 67 -27.50 -3.20 -7.64
C GLU A 67 -26.85 -3.96 -8.81
N MET A 68 -25.81 -4.76 -8.52
CA MET A 68 -25.03 -5.46 -9.56
C MET A 68 -25.46 -6.92 -9.79
N GLU A 69 -26.24 -7.52 -8.89
CA GLU A 69 -26.66 -8.93 -9.00
C GLU A 69 -27.34 -9.29 -10.35
N PRO A 70 -28.26 -8.46 -10.91
CA PRO A 70 -28.87 -8.77 -12.21
C PRO A 70 -27.86 -8.82 -13.36
N LEU A 71 -26.85 -7.95 -13.31
CA LEU A 71 -25.76 -7.92 -14.29
C LEU A 71 -24.86 -9.14 -14.14
N ILE A 72 -24.52 -9.52 -12.90
CA ILE A 72 -23.75 -10.73 -12.60
C ILE A 72 -24.48 -11.98 -13.11
N GLN A 73 -25.79 -12.07 -12.89
CA GLN A 73 -26.58 -13.21 -13.36
C GLN A 73 -26.58 -13.31 -14.89
N THR A 74 -26.73 -12.18 -15.59
CA THR A 74 -26.65 -12.13 -17.06
C THR A 74 -25.30 -12.65 -17.58
N ILE A 75 -24.20 -12.36 -16.88
CA ILE A 75 -22.87 -12.85 -17.23
C ILE A 75 -22.79 -14.36 -16.99
N ARG A 76 -23.27 -14.86 -15.84
CA ARG A 76 -23.29 -16.30 -15.52
C ARG A 76 -24.04 -17.10 -16.60
N ASP A 77 -25.21 -16.62 -17.02
CA ASP A 77 -26.02 -17.31 -18.03
C ASP A 77 -25.33 -17.39 -19.39
N LYS A 78 -24.59 -16.35 -19.78
CA LYS A 78 -23.77 -16.37 -21.00
C LYS A 78 -22.61 -17.35 -20.90
N LEU A 79 -21.98 -17.45 -19.71
CA LEU A 79 -20.85 -18.34 -19.47
C LEU A 79 -21.23 -19.83 -19.50
N LEU A 80 -22.49 -20.18 -19.21
CA LEU A 80 -22.99 -21.57 -19.30
C LEU A 80 -22.86 -22.19 -20.70
N ARG A 81 -22.73 -21.38 -21.76
CA ARG A 81 -22.51 -21.86 -23.13
C ARG A 81 -21.10 -22.40 -23.36
N TYR A 82 -20.19 -22.15 -22.42
CA TYR A 82 -18.80 -22.55 -22.51
C TYR A 82 -18.49 -23.62 -21.46
N ARG A 83 -17.61 -24.56 -21.83
CA ARG A 83 -17.06 -25.52 -20.87
C ARG A 83 -16.26 -24.75 -19.82
N ALA A 84 -16.33 -25.16 -18.55
CA ALA A 84 -15.61 -24.50 -17.45
C ALA A 84 -14.09 -24.36 -17.71
N CYS A 85 -13.47 -25.32 -18.40
CA CYS A 85 -12.05 -25.26 -18.77
C CYS A 85 -11.70 -24.12 -19.74
N ASN A 86 -12.70 -23.57 -20.45
CA ASN A 86 -12.58 -22.49 -21.43
C ASN A 86 -13.04 -21.13 -20.86
N VAL A 87 -13.54 -21.10 -19.63
CA VAL A 87 -13.90 -19.87 -18.94
C VAL A 87 -12.68 -19.39 -18.15
N PHE A 88 -12.12 -18.25 -18.51
CA PHE A 88 -10.98 -17.64 -17.83
C PHE A 88 -11.40 -16.41 -17.04
N ASN A 89 -10.84 -16.29 -15.84
CA ASN A 89 -10.85 -15.03 -15.11
C ASN A 89 -9.45 -14.41 -15.21
N MET A 90 -9.41 -13.11 -15.49
CA MET A 90 -8.18 -12.32 -15.53
C MET A 90 -8.37 -11.11 -14.63
N ASP A 91 -7.47 -10.93 -13.68
CA ASP A 91 -7.54 -9.81 -12.73
C ASP A 91 -6.17 -9.16 -12.52
N GLU A 92 -6.18 -7.84 -12.28
CA GLU A 92 -5.01 -7.05 -11.96
C GLU A 92 -4.84 -6.95 -10.44
N THR A 93 -3.76 -7.51 -9.92
CA THR A 93 -3.36 -7.33 -8.52
C THR A 93 -2.18 -6.37 -8.40
N GLY A 94 -2.25 -5.46 -7.43
CA GLY A 94 -1.18 -4.51 -7.16
C GLY A 94 -0.18 -5.08 -6.14
N LEU A 95 1.05 -5.38 -6.58
CA LEU A 95 2.15 -5.68 -5.67
C LEU A 95 2.80 -4.39 -5.19
N PHE A 96 2.52 -3.99 -3.96
CA PHE A 96 3.09 -2.78 -3.37
C PHE A 96 4.51 -3.03 -2.85
N TYR A 97 5.50 -2.31 -3.38
CA TYR A 97 6.90 -2.44 -2.94
C TYR A 97 7.43 -1.20 -2.21
N ARG A 98 6.74 -0.05 -2.31
CA ARG A 98 7.03 1.15 -1.48
C ARG A 98 5.78 1.73 -0.82
N ALA A 99 4.80 0.87 -0.52
CA ALA A 99 3.63 1.31 0.23
C ALA A 99 4.07 1.84 1.60
N LEU A 100 3.76 3.11 1.85
CA LEU A 100 3.92 3.69 3.16
C LEU A 100 2.85 3.13 4.11
N PRO A 101 3.14 3.04 5.42
CA PRO A 101 2.18 2.64 6.44
C PRO A 101 0.83 3.36 6.35
N THR A 102 -0.26 2.63 6.54
CA THR A 102 -1.64 3.17 6.63
C THR A 102 -1.90 3.93 7.91
N ARG A 103 -0.97 3.94 8.86
CA ARG A 103 -1.03 4.76 10.08
C ARG A 103 0.22 5.62 10.19
N THR A 104 0.05 6.83 10.71
CA THR A 104 1.16 7.73 11.00
C THR A 104 1.01 8.33 12.38
N TYR A 105 2.14 8.61 13.04
CA TYR A 105 2.18 9.43 14.23
C TYR A 105 2.14 10.90 13.84
N VAL A 106 1.36 11.68 14.57
CA VAL A 106 1.15 13.13 14.34
C VAL A 106 1.51 13.88 15.63
N SER A 107 1.86 15.15 15.53
CA SER A 107 2.08 15.97 16.73
C SER A 107 0.79 16.10 17.53
N ASN A 108 0.90 16.38 18.83
CA ASN A 108 -0.27 16.58 19.69
C ASN A 108 -1.19 17.72 19.19
N GLU A 109 -0.61 18.76 18.57
CA GLU A 109 -1.34 19.89 17.98
C GLU A 109 -2.13 19.47 16.72
N GLU A 110 -1.53 18.64 15.86
CA GLU A 110 -2.12 18.22 14.59
C GLU A 110 -3.12 17.06 14.76
N GLY A 111 -2.92 16.23 15.79
CA GLY A 111 -3.75 15.06 16.11
C GLY A 111 -5.15 15.36 16.66
N GLN A 112 -5.46 16.62 16.98
CA GLN A 112 -6.83 17.06 17.29
C GLN A 112 -7.76 16.99 16.07
N ARG A 113 -7.20 16.95 14.86
CA ARG A 113 -7.95 16.66 13.63
C ARG A 113 -8.16 15.15 13.54
N LYS A 114 -9.31 14.67 14.02
CA LYS A 114 -9.72 13.23 13.99
C LYS A 114 -9.58 12.55 12.62
N SER A 115 -9.50 13.34 11.54
CA SER A 115 -9.18 12.87 10.19
C SER A 115 -8.17 13.82 9.55
N ILE A 116 -6.92 13.38 9.40
CA ILE A 116 -6.00 14.00 8.45
C ILE A 116 -6.22 13.29 7.11
N ARG A 117 -6.77 14.01 6.13
CA ARG A 117 -6.83 13.52 4.75
C ARG A 117 -5.39 13.22 4.31
N GLY A 118 -5.07 11.95 4.08
CA GLY A 118 -3.75 11.54 3.62
C GLY A 118 -3.35 12.33 2.37
N THR A 119 -2.17 12.96 2.39
CA THR A 119 -1.65 13.73 1.26
C THR A 119 -1.43 12.83 0.04
N LYS A 120 -1.46 13.38 -1.19
CA LYS A 120 -1.20 12.60 -2.41
C LYS A 120 0.14 11.83 -2.38
N ALA A 121 1.14 12.33 -1.64
CA ALA A 121 2.41 11.64 -1.42
C ALA A 121 2.29 10.42 -0.48
N LEU A 122 1.41 10.48 0.52
CA LEU A 122 1.04 9.33 1.36
C LEU A 122 0.16 8.31 0.63
N ARG A 123 -0.43 8.72 -0.50
CA ARG A 123 -1.18 7.87 -1.44
C ARG A 123 -0.29 7.30 -2.55
N ALA A 124 1.02 7.59 -2.54
CA ALA A 124 1.98 7.01 -3.50
C ALA A 124 2.08 5.50 -3.24
N LYS A 125 1.18 4.79 -3.89
CA LYS A 125 1.13 3.35 -3.98
C LYS A 125 2.04 2.94 -5.13
N ASP A 126 3.35 3.07 -4.94
CA ASP A 126 4.30 2.49 -5.89
C ASP A 126 4.05 0.98 -5.88
N ARG A 127 3.41 0.52 -6.95
CA ARG A 127 2.94 -0.83 -7.13
C ARG A 127 3.34 -1.31 -8.51
N ILE A 128 3.75 -2.56 -8.59
CA ILE A 128 3.81 -3.27 -9.85
C ILE A 128 2.41 -3.86 -10.04
N ALA A 129 1.76 -3.52 -11.14
CA ALA A 129 0.51 -4.15 -11.53
C ALA A 129 0.86 -5.53 -12.10
N LEU A 130 0.38 -6.58 -11.46
CA LEU A 130 0.54 -7.96 -11.92
C LEU A 130 -0.81 -8.43 -12.43
N VAL A 131 -0.83 -9.02 -13.61
CA VAL A 131 -2.02 -9.67 -14.14
C VAL A 131 -1.90 -11.16 -13.90
N LEU A 132 -2.97 -11.72 -13.33
CA LEU A 132 -3.13 -13.15 -13.12
C LEU A 132 -4.31 -13.61 -13.95
N CYS A 133 -4.13 -14.73 -14.67
CA CYS A 133 -5.19 -15.33 -15.47
C CYS A 133 -5.24 -16.84 -15.27
N VAL A 134 -6.43 -17.34 -14.94
CA VAL A 134 -6.67 -18.75 -14.63
C VAL A 134 -8.04 -19.18 -15.14
N ASN A 135 -8.16 -20.42 -15.62
CA ASN A 135 -9.45 -20.96 -16.00
C ASN A 135 -10.30 -21.38 -14.79
N ALA A 136 -11.62 -21.52 -14.97
CA ALA A 136 -12.56 -21.81 -13.88
C ALA A 136 -12.31 -23.16 -13.20
N THR A 137 -11.63 -24.10 -13.87
CA THR A 137 -11.23 -25.39 -13.30
C THR A 137 -9.87 -25.34 -12.60
N GLY A 138 -9.09 -24.26 -12.72
CA GLY A 138 -7.74 -24.13 -12.17
C GLY A 138 -6.67 -24.97 -12.87
N SER A 139 -7.03 -25.69 -13.93
CA SER A 139 -6.14 -26.61 -14.67
C SER A 139 -5.22 -25.89 -15.65
N CYS A 140 -5.59 -24.69 -16.09
CA CYS A 140 -4.77 -23.85 -16.95
C CYS A 140 -4.53 -22.51 -16.26
N LYS A 141 -3.25 -22.20 -16.03
CA LYS A 141 -2.78 -20.93 -15.47
C LYS A 141 -1.89 -20.29 -16.52
N VAL A 142 -2.21 -19.05 -16.88
CA VAL A 142 -1.35 -18.26 -17.76
C VAL A 142 -0.22 -17.71 -16.91
N ASP A 143 1.01 -17.72 -17.45
CA ASP A 143 2.16 -17.15 -16.76
C ASP A 143 1.89 -15.68 -16.38
N PRO A 144 2.17 -15.28 -15.13
CA PRO A 144 1.94 -13.90 -14.71
C PRO A 144 2.77 -12.93 -15.54
N PHE A 145 2.16 -11.81 -15.89
CA PHE A 145 2.84 -10.68 -16.54
C PHE A 145 2.62 -9.42 -15.73
N TRP A 146 3.62 -8.55 -15.75
CA TRP A 146 3.50 -7.25 -15.12
C TRP A 146 3.16 -6.19 -16.17
N LEU A 147 2.30 -5.26 -15.76
CA LEU A 147 1.95 -4.08 -16.53
C LEU A 147 2.86 -2.96 -16.06
N ALA A 148 3.61 -2.38 -16.99
CA ALA A 148 4.30 -1.13 -16.73
C ALA A 148 3.23 -0.02 -16.61
N VAL A 149 3.32 0.80 -15.56
CA VAL A 149 2.51 2.03 -15.49
C VAL A 149 3.07 3.00 -16.54
N PRO A 150 2.35 3.31 -17.63
CA PRO A 150 2.87 4.22 -18.63
C PRO A 150 2.96 5.63 -18.04
N LYS A 151 3.96 6.42 -18.47
CA LYS A 151 4.11 7.83 -18.10
C LYS A 151 2.91 8.71 -18.54
N ILE A 152 2.10 8.21 -19.47
CA ILE A 152 0.95 8.87 -20.10
C ILE A 152 -0.15 7.82 -20.27
N PRO A 153 -1.42 8.06 -19.87
CA PRO A 153 -2.45 7.03 -19.74
C PRO A 153 -3.12 6.73 -21.08
N THR A 154 -2.38 6.19 -22.05
CA THR A 154 -2.95 5.87 -23.38
C THR A 154 -2.74 4.43 -23.82
N ALA A 155 -1.83 3.65 -23.21
CA ALA A 155 -1.73 2.20 -23.46
C ALA A 155 -0.89 1.47 -22.39
N PHE A 156 -1.28 0.25 -22.06
CA PHE A 156 -0.50 -0.66 -21.21
C PHE A 156 0.57 -1.38 -22.04
N VAL A 157 1.80 -1.46 -21.53
CA VAL A 157 2.86 -2.30 -22.11
C VAL A 157 2.95 -3.58 -21.31
N ILE A 158 2.72 -4.71 -21.99
CA ILE A 158 2.78 -6.06 -21.41
C ILE A 158 4.21 -6.58 -21.53
N SER A 159 4.76 -7.10 -20.44
CA SER A 159 6.08 -7.73 -20.46
C SER A 159 6.09 -9.00 -19.59
N ARG A 160 6.80 -10.04 -20.07
CA ARG A 160 6.89 -11.34 -19.39
C ARG A 160 7.91 -11.30 -18.27
N LEU A 161 7.61 -11.95 -17.15
CA LEU A 161 8.51 -12.06 -16.00
C LEU A 161 9.83 -12.79 -16.30
N GLN A 162 9.90 -13.58 -17.37
CA GLN A 162 11.10 -14.31 -17.79
C GLN A 162 12.27 -13.42 -18.26
N SER A 163 12.07 -12.11 -18.38
CA SER A 163 13.07 -11.16 -18.92
C SER A 163 13.90 -10.42 -17.85
N LEU A 164 13.78 -10.82 -16.57
CA LEU A 164 14.38 -10.14 -15.40
C LEU A 164 15.25 -11.05 -14.52
N MET A 165 15.58 -12.26 -14.98
CA MET A 165 16.63 -13.13 -14.42
C MET A 165 17.70 -13.36 -15.48
#